data_AF-A0A7Y4NUM0-F1
#
_entry.id   AF-A0A7Y4NUM0-F1
#
_cell.length_a   1.000
_cell.length_b   1.000
_cell.length_c   1.000
_cell.angle_alpha   90.00
_cell.angle_beta   90.00
_cell.angle_gamma   90.00
#
_symmetry.space_group_name_H-M   'P 1'
#
loop_
_entity.id
_entity.type
_entity.pdbx_description
1 polymer ?
#
loop_
_entity_poly.entity_id
_entity_poly.type
_entity_poly.pdbx_seq_one_letter_code
_entity_poly.pdbx_strand_id
1 'polypeptide(L)'
;MLLKQDYYANEVWPGWLNDIRNSPHRAIFLHGVTGSELYDRQRRDTLWLDTGIWHEVDNLAFLDVTPQGGVDGPEQFIYARSTVNLPVFGDFYADCLSGIGWGRFNFDWRDGIGIEAQRLALFLRSLRTDGQPLRFVTHSMGGCVLLRMLASTREFDDAIERIVFCAPPFWGALKPLRVIEDGTGTPADWLIGNATLRQSAASMPGLFNLLVAPREYWPTRVPGLDATLKYPVRTGQDLYSAGSWTNPYRLDLRDPLLRFSYSGYQFTRVQAQDVAQRFASRTVVIVGLNGKTEYAALMGPGGWTLHSQPPPAQGMLSNGDGTVLFQSSLLPGLPTTCYHAYVPPVREDSHSNLVNLPEVINATLTALAGDSLASSGLVPYADFVHAIDWSHEAEQSPEPGPTEHLGYLERARLRARLPLAQWGPSLDPGGNDDRLFHATRQSAFKVLQGADLRTEAGRLGVSYRFLADHIRDLLLPVLSG
;
A
#
# COMPACT_ATOMS: atom_id res chain seq x y z
N MET A 1 -25.57 13.56 17.37
CA MET A 1 -24.27 13.27 16.73
C MET A 1 -24.57 12.84 15.31
N LEU A 2 -24.17 13.59 14.28
CA LEU A 2 -24.34 13.16 12.88
C LEU A 2 -23.52 11.87 12.68
N LEU A 3 -24.06 10.88 11.97
CA LEU A 3 -23.24 9.77 11.52
C LEU A 3 -22.15 10.33 10.61
N LYS A 4 -20.94 9.77 10.65
CA LYS A 4 -19.79 10.24 9.85
C LYS A 4 -20.14 10.38 8.37
N GLN A 5 -21.00 9.50 7.86
CA GLN A 5 -21.55 9.52 6.51
C GLN A 5 -22.43 10.75 6.20
N ASP A 6 -23.34 11.13 7.10
CA ASP A 6 -24.19 12.31 6.91
C ASP A 6 -23.35 13.60 6.90
N TYR A 7 -22.30 13.63 7.73
CA TYR A 7 -21.38 14.75 7.74
C TYR A 7 -20.61 14.88 6.41
N TYR A 8 -20.09 13.77 5.90
CA TYR A 8 -19.44 13.76 4.57
C TYR A 8 -20.37 14.30 3.49
N ALA A 9 -21.62 13.84 3.46
CA ALA A 9 -22.59 14.25 2.44
C ALA A 9 -22.91 15.74 2.46
N ASN A 10 -23.03 16.34 3.65
CA ASN A 10 -23.47 17.73 3.78
C ASN A 10 -22.32 18.74 3.77
N GLU A 11 -21.17 18.39 4.35
CA GLU A 11 -20.11 19.36 4.68
C GLU A 11 -18.84 19.17 3.86
N VAL A 12 -18.59 17.98 3.32
CA VAL A 12 -17.31 17.62 2.70
C VAL A 12 -17.43 17.40 1.19
N TRP A 13 -18.35 16.53 0.78
CA TRP A 13 -18.51 16.15 -0.63
C TRP A 13 -18.81 17.30 -1.60
N PRO A 14 -19.57 18.37 -1.25
CA PRO A 14 -19.82 19.45 -2.18
C PRO A 14 -18.55 20.06 -2.79
N GLY A 15 -17.45 20.17 -2.02
CA GLY A 15 -16.15 20.61 -2.53
C GLY A 15 -15.55 19.61 -3.52
N TRP A 16 -15.46 18.33 -3.14
CA TRP A 16 -14.84 17.30 -3.98
C TRP A 16 -15.63 17.01 -5.26
N LEU A 17 -16.96 17.11 -5.22
CA LEU A 17 -17.82 17.01 -6.40
C LEU A 17 -17.46 18.10 -7.41
N ASN A 18 -17.21 19.32 -6.95
CA ASN A 18 -16.79 20.41 -7.83
C ASN A 18 -15.38 20.16 -8.40
N ASP A 19 -14.43 19.68 -7.58
CA ASP A 19 -13.08 19.34 -8.05
C ASP A 19 -13.12 18.30 -9.17
N ILE A 20 -13.93 17.25 -9.02
CA ILE A 20 -14.07 16.20 -10.04
C ILE A 20 -14.81 16.70 -11.28
N ARG A 21 -15.88 17.49 -11.12
CA ARG A 21 -16.63 18.04 -12.26
C ARG A 21 -15.80 19.00 -13.11
N ASN A 22 -14.87 19.71 -12.48
CA ASN A 22 -13.98 20.68 -13.11
C ASN A 22 -12.64 20.06 -13.54
N SER A 23 -12.37 18.80 -13.21
CA SER A 23 -11.16 18.08 -13.62
C SER A 23 -11.09 17.95 -15.16
N PRO A 24 -9.94 18.24 -15.79
CA PRO A 24 -9.75 18.10 -17.24
C PRO A 24 -10.03 16.69 -17.77
N HIS A 25 -9.76 15.66 -16.96
CA HIS A 25 -9.96 14.27 -17.37
C HIS A 25 -11.28 13.68 -16.84
N ARG A 26 -11.94 14.37 -15.89
CA ARG A 26 -13.08 13.86 -15.10
C ARG A 26 -12.83 12.47 -14.52
N ALA A 27 -11.57 12.20 -14.18
CA ALA A 27 -11.16 10.96 -13.53
C ALA A 27 -11.20 11.13 -12.02
N ILE A 28 -11.70 10.11 -11.34
CA ILE A 28 -11.79 10.01 -9.89
C ILE A 28 -10.58 9.22 -9.41
N PHE A 29 -9.70 9.89 -8.68
CA PHE A 29 -8.55 9.28 -8.05
C PHE A 29 -8.89 8.77 -6.65
N LEU A 30 -8.62 7.48 -6.41
CA LEU A 30 -8.68 6.86 -5.08
C LEU A 30 -7.26 6.50 -4.63
N HIS A 31 -6.79 7.16 -3.58
CA HIS A 31 -5.43 7.04 -3.08
C HIS A 31 -5.20 5.75 -2.26
N GLY A 32 -3.93 5.47 -1.95
CA GLY A 32 -3.52 4.40 -1.03
C GLY A 32 -3.70 4.74 0.44
N VAL A 33 -3.21 3.86 1.32
CA VAL A 33 -3.15 4.13 2.78
C VAL A 33 -2.41 5.44 3.01
N THR A 34 -2.87 6.21 4.01
CA THR A 34 -2.32 7.51 4.38
C THR A 34 -2.36 8.58 3.28
N GLY A 35 -3.07 8.35 2.18
CA GLY A 35 -3.16 9.35 1.13
C GLY A 35 -3.95 10.57 1.55
N SER A 36 -5.12 10.45 2.20
CA SER A 36 -5.91 11.64 2.57
C SER A 36 -5.45 12.23 3.88
N GLU A 37 -5.51 13.55 3.93
CA GLU A 37 -5.48 14.32 5.16
C GLU A 37 -6.60 13.90 6.13
N LEU A 38 -6.29 13.79 7.42
CA LEU A 38 -7.26 13.51 8.49
C LEU A 38 -7.36 14.71 9.44
N TYR A 39 -8.59 15.07 9.80
CA TYR A 39 -8.86 16.20 10.69
C TYR A 39 -9.81 15.80 11.81
N ASP A 40 -9.47 16.20 13.03
CA ASP A 40 -10.33 16.06 14.20
C ASP A 40 -11.19 17.32 14.35
N ARG A 41 -12.51 17.14 14.13
CA ARG A 41 -13.47 18.24 14.23
C ARG A 41 -13.59 18.78 15.65
N GLN A 42 -13.49 17.93 16.66
CA GLN A 42 -13.70 18.32 18.06
C GLN A 42 -12.50 19.10 18.57
N ARG A 43 -11.29 18.62 18.28
CA ARG A 43 -10.03 19.31 18.61
C ARG A 43 -9.73 20.50 17.70
N ARG A 44 -10.38 20.56 16.53
CA ARG A 44 -10.11 21.51 15.45
C ARG A 44 -8.67 21.46 14.95
N ASP A 45 -8.15 20.24 14.82
CA ASP A 45 -6.74 20.00 14.57
C ASP A 45 -6.50 18.98 13.45
N THR A 46 -5.39 19.17 12.74
CA THR A 46 -4.97 18.33 11.61
C THR A 46 -4.15 17.17 12.15
N LEU A 47 -4.71 15.97 12.10
CA LEU A 47 -4.03 14.78 12.63
C LEU A 47 -3.05 14.17 11.63
N TRP A 48 -3.26 14.37 10.33
CA TRP A 48 -2.39 13.79 9.31
C TRP A 48 -2.42 14.61 8.03
N LEU A 49 -1.25 14.83 7.42
CA LEU A 49 -1.08 15.46 6.11
C LEU A 49 -0.29 14.54 5.16
N ASP A 50 -0.70 14.52 3.90
CA ASP A 50 -0.08 13.75 2.79
C ASP A 50 1.23 14.37 2.27
N THR A 51 1.93 15.14 3.10
CA THR A 51 3.23 15.75 2.81
C THR A 51 4.37 14.99 3.49
N GLY A 52 4.06 13.93 4.25
CA GLY A 52 5.01 13.27 5.13
C GLY A 52 5.46 14.15 6.31
N ILE A 53 4.77 15.26 6.58
CA ILE A 53 5.03 16.15 7.71
C ILE A 53 3.89 15.97 8.72
N TRP A 54 4.20 15.44 9.90
CA TRP A 54 3.29 15.45 11.04
C TRP A 54 3.45 16.77 11.79
N HIS A 55 2.35 17.47 12.05
CA HIS A 55 2.31 18.46 13.13
C HIS A 55 1.86 17.73 14.41
N GLU A 56 2.63 17.88 15.48
CA GLU A 56 2.36 17.41 16.86
C GLU A 56 2.12 15.89 17.03
N VAL A 57 3.22 15.14 17.04
CA VAL A 57 3.29 13.67 17.17
C VAL A 57 2.71 13.13 18.50
N ASP A 58 2.64 13.93 19.56
CA ASP A 58 2.26 13.44 20.89
C ASP A 58 0.74 13.26 21.10
N ASN A 59 -0.11 13.80 20.21
CA ASN A 59 -1.57 13.75 20.34
C ASN A 59 -2.27 12.65 19.51
N LEU A 60 -1.50 11.84 18.79
CA LEU A 60 -1.92 10.85 17.78
C LEU A 60 -2.37 9.50 18.32
N ALA A 61 -2.78 9.45 19.57
CA ALA A 61 -3.61 8.36 20.03
C ALA A 61 -4.95 8.47 19.27
N PHE A 62 -5.03 7.84 18.09
CA PHE A 62 -6.27 7.55 17.37
C PHE A 62 -7.03 6.54 18.24
N LEU A 63 -7.56 7.00 19.35
CA LEU A 63 -8.20 6.15 20.34
C LEU A 63 -9.55 5.72 19.78
N ASP A 64 -9.68 4.41 19.66
CA ASP A 64 -10.96 3.70 19.56
C ASP A 64 -11.75 3.93 18.28
N VAL A 65 -11.15 3.55 17.15
CA VAL A 65 -11.94 3.27 15.95
C VAL A 65 -12.75 1.99 16.18
N THR A 66 -14.06 2.04 15.96
CA THR A 66 -14.91 0.83 15.98
C THR A 66 -14.38 -0.24 15.03
N PRO A 67 -14.65 -1.55 15.25
CA PRO A 67 -14.17 -2.62 14.35
C PRO A 67 -14.53 -2.45 12.87
N GLN A 68 -15.49 -1.59 12.54
CA GLN A 68 -15.87 -1.26 11.17
C GLN A 68 -15.29 0.08 10.68
N GLY A 69 -14.85 0.97 11.56
CA GLY A 69 -14.41 2.33 11.20
C GLY A 69 -15.50 3.39 11.24
N GLY A 70 -16.75 3.01 11.46
CA GLY A 70 -17.87 3.95 11.29
C GLY A 70 -17.93 5.08 12.32
N VAL A 71 -17.30 4.87 13.48
CA VAL A 71 -17.36 5.76 14.65
C VAL A 71 -15.99 5.76 15.34
N ASP A 72 -15.50 6.97 15.66
CA ASP A 72 -14.29 7.20 16.46
C ASP A 72 -14.61 7.08 17.97
N GLY A 73 -13.58 7.16 18.82
CA GLY A 73 -13.75 7.09 20.27
C GLY A 73 -14.64 8.20 20.83
N PRO A 74 -15.08 8.08 22.11
CA PRO A 74 -15.76 9.15 22.81
C PRO A 74 -14.97 10.46 22.68
N GLU A 75 -15.64 11.56 22.35
CA GLU A 75 -15.02 12.89 22.16
C GLU A 75 -14.09 13.04 20.93
N GLN A 76 -14.16 12.11 19.98
CA GLN A 76 -13.49 12.26 18.68
C GLN A 76 -14.50 12.27 17.54
N PHE A 77 -14.21 13.07 16.52
CA PHE A 77 -14.89 13.01 15.23
C PHE A 77 -13.85 13.33 14.16
N ILE A 78 -13.26 12.28 13.61
CA ILE A 78 -12.16 12.38 12.67
C ILE A 78 -12.69 12.02 11.28
N TYR A 79 -12.33 12.81 10.29
CA TYR A 79 -12.75 12.59 8.91
C TYR A 79 -11.66 13.00 7.92
N ALA A 80 -11.73 12.44 6.72
CA ALA A 80 -10.86 12.80 5.62
C ALA A 80 -11.30 14.14 5.03
N ARG A 81 -10.36 15.08 4.87
CA ARG A 81 -10.64 16.39 4.26
C ARG A 81 -9.74 16.64 3.04
N SER A 82 -10.02 17.73 2.33
CA SER A 82 -9.19 18.23 1.24
C SER A 82 -8.82 19.68 1.57
N THR A 83 -7.67 19.94 2.17
CA THR A 83 -7.14 21.31 2.21
C THR A 83 -6.22 21.54 1.02
N VAL A 84 -6.77 22.18 -0.02
CA VAL A 84 -6.05 22.58 -1.24
C VAL A 84 -5.13 23.81 -0.99
N ASN A 85 -4.91 24.22 0.26
CA ASN A 85 -4.38 25.56 0.58
C ASN A 85 -3.02 25.60 1.29
N LEU A 86 -2.33 24.47 1.51
CA LEU A 86 -0.95 24.51 2.00
C LEU A 86 0.03 24.56 0.80
N PRO A 87 1.04 25.44 0.81
CA PRO A 87 2.03 25.50 -0.25
C PRO A 87 2.74 24.15 -0.37
N VAL A 88 2.55 23.56 -1.54
CA VAL A 88 2.90 22.21 -1.98
C VAL A 88 4.39 21.94 -1.81
N PHE A 89 4.78 21.41 -0.65
CA PHE A 89 6.07 20.77 -0.45
C PHE A 89 5.81 19.29 -0.17
N GLY A 90 5.76 18.49 -1.24
CA GLY A 90 5.94 17.04 -1.15
C GLY A 90 4.68 16.17 -1.19
N ASP A 91 3.61 16.53 -1.92
CA ASP A 91 2.47 15.60 -2.01
C ASP A 91 2.90 14.32 -2.71
N PHE A 92 2.65 13.21 -2.04
CA PHE A 92 2.84 11.88 -2.57
C PHE A 92 2.01 11.60 -3.84
N TYR A 93 1.01 12.44 -4.13
CA TYR A 93 0.18 12.40 -5.33
C TYR A 93 0.10 13.77 -6.04
N ALA A 94 1.06 14.69 -5.83
CA ALA A 94 1.04 16.05 -6.39
C ALA A 94 0.81 16.04 -7.90
N ASP A 95 1.55 15.18 -8.59
CA ASP A 95 1.50 15.05 -10.04
C ASP A 95 0.13 14.52 -10.50
N CYS A 96 -0.46 13.58 -9.77
CA CYS A 96 -1.79 13.05 -10.06
C CYS A 96 -2.89 14.12 -9.94
N LEU A 97 -2.81 14.98 -8.92
CA LEU A 97 -3.88 15.88 -8.52
C LEU A 97 -3.76 17.28 -9.11
N SER A 98 -2.57 17.86 -9.05
CA SER A 98 -2.31 19.23 -9.53
C SER A 98 -1.64 19.27 -10.91
N GLY A 99 -0.77 18.31 -11.22
CA GLY A 99 -0.08 18.23 -12.50
C GLY A 99 -1.01 17.73 -13.63
N ILE A 100 -1.66 16.59 -13.42
CA ILE A 100 -2.56 15.95 -14.38
C ILE A 100 -3.99 16.45 -14.19
N GLY A 101 -4.37 16.83 -12.97
CA GLY A 101 -5.69 17.38 -12.69
C GLY A 101 -6.76 16.32 -12.47
N TRP A 102 -6.47 15.15 -11.91
CA TRP A 102 -7.53 14.22 -11.51
C TRP A 102 -8.29 14.73 -10.28
N GLY A 103 -9.61 14.59 -10.29
CA GLY A 103 -10.41 14.90 -9.12
C GLY A 103 -10.31 13.78 -8.09
N ARG A 104 -10.38 14.11 -6.80
CA ARG A 104 -10.04 13.17 -5.72
C ARG A 104 -11.27 12.76 -4.91
N PHE A 105 -11.40 11.45 -4.66
CA PHE A 105 -12.27 10.96 -3.58
C PHE A 105 -11.39 10.63 -2.38
N ASN A 106 -11.42 11.48 -1.37
CA ASN A 106 -10.74 11.26 -0.10
C ASN A 106 -11.57 10.34 0.80
N PHE A 107 -10.92 9.48 1.56
CA PHE A 107 -11.60 8.56 2.47
C PHE A 107 -10.74 8.32 3.70
N ASP A 108 -11.36 7.98 4.83
CA ASP A 108 -10.60 7.72 6.05
C ASP A 108 -9.94 6.34 5.94
N TRP A 109 -8.66 6.33 5.60
CA TRP A 109 -7.88 5.11 5.40
C TRP A 109 -7.73 4.25 6.67
N ARG A 110 -8.15 4.75 7.84
CA ARG A 110 -8.23 3.97 9.08
C ARG A 110 -9.48 3.09 9.12
N ASP A 111 -10.56 3.53 8.47
CA ASP A 111 -11.85 2.85 8.46
C ASP A 111 -11.82 1.58 7.60
N GLY A 112 -12.78 0.69 7.80
CA GLY A 112 -12.89 -0.54 7.03
C GLY A 112 -13.17 -0.28 5.56
N ILE A 113 -12.54 -1.05 4.66
CA ILE A 113 -12.70 -0.94 3.20
C ILE A 113 -14.18 -1.03 2.78
N GLY A 114 -14.96 -1.86 3.47
CA GLY A 114 -16.40 -1.99 3.23
C GLY A 114 -17.21 -0.74 3.56
N ILE A 115 -16.82 0.02 4.59
CA ILE A 115 -17.48 1.28 4.94
C ILE A 115 -17.13 2.37 3.92
N GLU A 116 -15.86 2.47 3.52
CA GLU A 116 -15.45 3.46 2.51
C GLU A 116 -16.04 3.16 1.13
N ALA A 117 -16.22 1.88 0.79
CA ALA A 117 -16.95 1.50 -0.42
C ALA A 117 -18.41 1.98 -0.42
N GLN A 118 -19.09 1.97 0.73
CA GLN A 118 -20.45 2.51 0.86
C GLN A 118 -20.47 4.03 0.74
N ARG A 119 -19.48 4.72 1.33
CA ARG A 119 -19.33 6.17 1.18
C ARG A 119 -19.03 6.57 -0.26
N LEU A 120 -18.19 5.81 -0.96
CA LEU A 120 -17.95 5.98 -2.39
C LEU A 120 -19.25 5.82 -3.19
N ALA A 121 -20.05 4.77 -2.94
CA ALA A 121 -21.33 4.59 -3.64
C ALA A 121 -22.27 5.79 -3.44
N LEU A 122 -22.40 6.30 -2.21
CA LEU A 122 -23.20 7.51 -1.96
C LEU A 122 -22.65 8.74 -2.67
N PHE A 123 -21.33 8.92 -2.65
CA PHE A 123 -20.68 10.02 -3.36
C PHE A 123 -20.95 9.98 -4.87
N LEU A 124 -20.86 8.78 -5.47
CA LEU A 124 -21.12 8.59 -6.90
C LEU A 124 -22.57 8.86 -7.30
N ARG A 125 -23.55 8.58 -6.42
CA ARG A 125 -24.96 8.98 -6.64
C ARG A 125 -25.10 10.48 -6.81
N SER A 126 -24.40 11.25 -5.98
CA SER A 126 -24.40 12.71 -6.07
C SER A 126 -23.65 13.19 -7.31
N LEU A 127 -22.52 12.56 -7.65
CA LEU A 127 -21.70 12.94 -8.81
C LEU A 127 -22.43 12.70 -10.14
N ARG A 128 -23.05 11.52 -10.31
CA ARG A 128 -23.72 11.07 -11.54
C ARG A 128 -24.90 11.95 -12.00
N THR A 129 -25.37 12.88 -11.16
CA THR A 129 -26.49 13.77 -11.48
C THR A 129 -26.28 14.63 -12.73
N ASP A 130 -25.04 14.82 -13.20
CA ASP A 130 -24.73 15.54 -14.45
C ASP A 130 -24.74 14.66 -15.71
N GLY A 131 -24.95 13.35 -15.57
CA GLY A 131 -25.04 12.38 -16.67
C GLY A 131 -23.70 12.00 -17.32
N GLN A 132 -22.56 12.41 -16.76
CA GLN A 132 -21.25 12.19 -17.36
C GLN A 132 -20.66 10.83 -16.97
N PRO A 133 -19.82 10.23 -17.85
CA PRO A 133 -19.21 8.93 -17.57
C PRO A 133 -18.26 9.00 -16.37
N LEU A 134 -18.19 7.91 -15.62
CA LEU A 134 -17.31 7.75 -14.48
C LEU A 134 -16.02 7.06 -14.91
N ARG A 135 -14.88 7.68 -14.62
CA ARG A 135 -13.54 7.13 -14.85
C ARG A 135 -12.81 7.03 -13.53
N PHE A 136 -12.14 5.90 -13.29
CA PHE A 136 -11.42 5.66 -12.05
C PHE A 136 -9.94 5.45 -12.30
N VAL A 137 -9.12 6.08 -11.48
CA VAL A 137 -7.72 5.73 -11.28
C VAL A 137 -7.54 5.44 -9.80
N THR A 138 -6.96 4.30 -9.46
CA THR A 138 -6.79 3.93 -8.04
C THR A 138 -5.35 3.59 -7.75
N HIS A 139 -4.93 3.80 -6.52
CA HIS A 139 -3.64 3.35 -6.01
C HIS A 139 -3.82 2.52 -4.75
N SER A 140 -3.13 1.37 -4.67
CA SER A 140 -3.03 0.57 -3.44
C SER A 140 -4.41 0.31 -2.81
N MET A 141 -4.62 0.67 -1.54
CA MET A 141 -5.90 0.52 -0.82
C MET A 141 -7.12 1.08 -1.57
N GLY A 142 -6.97 2.16 -2.33
CA GLY A 142 -8.06 2.74 -3.13
C GLY A 142 -8.63 1.77 -4.16
N GLY A 143 -7.79 0.86 -4.69
CA GLY A 143 -8.22 -0.21 -5.58
C GLY A 143 -9.14 -1.22 -4.87
N CYS A 144 -8.85 -1.53 -3.61
CA CYS A 144 -9.68 -2.42 -2.80
C CYS A 144 -11.02 -1.77 -2.42
N VAL A 145 -11.04 -0.45 -2.14
CA VAL A 145 -12.28 0.32 -1.91
C VAL A 145 -13.16 0.29 -3.14
N LEU A 146 -12.61 0.57 -4.33
CA LEU A 146 -13.36 0.52 -5.57
C LEU A 146 -13.87 -0.90 -5.87
N LEU A 147 -13.01 -1.92 -5.79
CA LEU A 147 -13.41 -3.31 -5.99
C LEU A 147 -14.55 -3.71 -5.06
N ARG A 148 -14.47 -3.32 -3.79
CA ARG A 148 -15.51 -3.63 -2.79
C ARG A 148 -16.83 -2.94 -3.12
N MET A 149 -16.81 -1.71 -3.65
CA MET A 149 -18.00 -1.01 -4.11
C MET A 149 -18.64 -1.73 -5.31
N LEU A 150 -17.85 -2.04 -6.33
CA LEU A 150 -18.30 -2.77 -7.52
C LEU A 150 -18.85 -4.16 -7.18
N ALA A 151 -18.28 -4.83 -6.19
CA ALA A 151 -18.76 -6.13 -5.71
C ALA A 151 -20.09 -6.06 -4.94
N SER A 152 -20.45 -4.87 -4.44
CA SER A 152 -21.61 -4.68 -3.55
C SER A 152 -22.82 -4.10 -4.27
N THR A 153 -22.67 -3.54 -5.48
CA THR A 153 -23.76 -2.98 -6.26
C THR A 153 -23.47 -3.02 -7.76
N ARG A 154 -24.54 -3.04 -8.57
CA ARG A 154 -24.51 -2.89 -10.03
C ARG A 154 -25.02 -1.52 -10.52
N GLU A 155 -25.35 -0.63 -9.58
CA GLU A 155 -25.99 0.66 -9.83
C GLU A 155 -25.20 1.58 -10.79
N PHE A 156 -23.89 1.39 -10.89
CA PHE A 156 -23.00 2.26 -11.67
C PHE A 156 -22.44 1.59 -12.93
N ASP A 157 -22.80 0.34 -13.22
CA ASP A 157 -22.20 -0.46 -14.30
C ASP A 157 -22.32 0.20 -15.68
N ASP A 158 -23.42 0.91 -15.91
CA ASP A 158 -23.70 1.63 -17.14
C ASP A 158 -22.95 2.97 -17.24
N ALA A 159 -22.65 3.59 -16.10
CA ALA A 159 -21.96 4.88 -16.03
C ALA A 159 -20.43 4.75 -16.03
N ILE A 160 -19.88 3.62 -15.60
CA ILE A 160 -18.42 3.42 -15.51
C ILE A 160 -17.84 3.16 -16.90
N GLU A 161 -17.03 4.09 -17.39
CA GLU A 161 -16.40 4.02 -18.70
C GLU A 161 -15.04 3.32 -18.65
N ARG A 162 -14.19 3.67 -17.66
CA ARG A 162 -12.82 3.16 -17.51
C ARG A 162 -12.42 3.00 -16.05
N ILE A 163 -11.60 1.99 -15.78
CA ILE A 163 -10.98 1.73 -14.48
C ILE A 163 -9.50 1.42 -14.70
N VAL A 164 -8.62 2.14 -14.01
CA VAL A 164 -7.19 1.84 -13.94
C VAL A 164 -6.82 1.55 -12.49
N PHE A 165 -6.45 0.30 -12.20
CA PHE A 165 -5.92 -0.09 -10.90
C PHE A 165 -4.40 -0.02 -10.91
N CYS A 166 -3.80 0.73 -9.99
CA CYS A 166 -2.34 0.79 -9.82
C CYS A 166 -1.95 0.16 -8.49
N ALA A 167 -1.08 -0.86 -8.54
CA ALA A 167 -0.62 -1.65 -7.40
C ALA A 167 -1.73 -2.12 -6.44
N PRO A 168 -2.87 -2.68 -6.91
CA PRO A 168 -3.95 -3.06 -6.01
C PRO A 168 -3.57 -4.30 -5.16
N PRO A 169 -3.61 -4.25 -3.82
CA PRO A 169 -3.43 -5.42 -2.96
C PRO A 169 -4.77 -6.12 -2.72
N PHE A 170 -5.42 -6.63 -3.78
CA PHE A 170 -6.75 -7.25 -3.66
C PHE A 170 -6.79 -8.41 -2.66
N TRP A 171 -5.66 -9.07 -2.43
CA TRP A 171 -5.50 -10.15 -1.45
C TRP A 171 -4.54 -9.79 -0.31
N GLY A 172 -4.27 -8.50 -0.12
CA GLY A 172 -3.45 -7.98 0.96
C GLY A 172 -1.94 -8.11 0.76
N ALA A 173 -1.19 -7.74 1.79
CA ALA A 173 0.26 -7.76 1.82
C ALA A 173 0.77 -8.18 3.21
N LEU A 174 2.05 -8.54 3.31
CA LEU A 174 2.69 -8.85 4.60
C LEU A 174 3.05 -7.59 5.38
N LYS A 175 3.22 -6.44 4.72
CA LYS A 175 3.61 -5.19 5.39
C LYS A 175 2.66 -4.74 6.51
N PRO A 176 1.32 -4.80 6.37
CA PRO A 176 0.39 -4.49 7.46
C PRO A 176 0.55 -5.36 8.71
N LEU A 177 0.99 -6.61 8.58
CA LEU A 177 1.32 -7.46 9.73
C LEU A 177 2.38 -6.79 10.60
N ARG A 178 3.41 -6.19 9.98
CA ARG A 178 4.47 -5.48 10.73
C ARG A 178 3.97 -4.20 11.37
N VAL A 179 3.14 -3.43 10.67
CA VAL A 179 2.58 -2.17 11.17
C VAL A 179 1.75 -2.44 12.41
N ILE A 180 0.90 -3.47 12.36
CA ILE A 180 0.07 -3.86 13.51
C ILE A 180 0.91 -4.49 14.61
N GLU A 181 1.85 -5.40 14.33
CA GLU A 181 2.62 -6.07 15.38
C GLU A 181 3.56 -5.16 16.13
N ASP A 182 4.24 -4.25 15.43
CA ASP A 182 5.41 -3.54 15.95
C ASP A 182 5.31 -2.01 15.79
N GLY A 183 4.30 -1.48 15.10
CA GLY A 183 4.20 -0.04 14.81
C GLY A 183 5.27 0.43 13.84
N THR A 184 5.65 -0.40 12.88
CA THR A 184 6.68 -0.13 11.87
C THR A 184 6.30 -0.76 10.52
N GLY A 185 6.89 -0.32 9.41
CA GLY A 185 6.52 -0.66 8.04
C GLY A 185 5.76 0.43 7.29
N THR A 186 5.69 1.66 7.80
CA THR A 186 5.06 2.82 7.15
C THR A 186 6.11 3.87 6.74
N PRO A 187 5.83 4.72 5.74
CA PRO A 187 6.66 5.90 5.47
C PRO A 187 6.79 6.86 6.67
N ALA A 188 6.01 6.67 7.75
CA ALA A 188 5.96 7.50 8.93
C ALA A 188 6.67 6.89 10.17
N ASP A 189 7.31 5.72 10.05
CA ASP A 189 7.95 5.01 11.18
C ASP A 189 9.02 5.84 11.91
N TRP A 190 9.59 6.83 11.23
CA TRP A 190 10.65 7.69 11.75
C TRP A 190 10.12 8.98 12.41
N LEU A 191 8.82 9.28 12.26
CA LEU A 191 8.16 10.48 12.80
C LEU A 191 7.43 10.20 14.11
N ILE A 192 6.96 8.96 14.33
CA ILE A 192 6.18 8.58 15.50
C ILE A 192 6.97 7.56 16.31
N GLY A 193 6.99 7.72 17.64
CA GLY A 193 7.49 6.65 18.52
C GLY A 193 6.75 5.34 18.22
N ASN A 194 7.48 4.28 17.84
CA ASN A 194 6.92 2.99 17.43
C ASN A 194 5.78 2.47 18.32
N ALA A 195 5.82 2.75 19.63
CA ALA A 195 4.76 2.37 20.58
C ALA A 195 3.40 3.03 20.28
N THR A 196 3.36 4.33 19.96
CA THR A 196 2.12 5.05 19.65
C THR A 196 1.52 4.57 18.33
N LEU A 197 2.35 4.40 17.30
CA LEU A 197 1.91 3.86 16.03
C LEU A 197 1.39 2.42 16.17
N ARG A 198 2.09 1.58 16.95
CA ARG A 198 1.68 0.20 17.27
C ARG A 198 0.33 0.15 17.99
N GLN A 199 0.10 1.03 18.95
CA GLN A 199 -1.17 1.12 19.68
C GLN A 199 -2.30 1.56 18.75
N SER A 200 -2.08 2.61 17.97
CA SER A 200 -3.07 3.15 17.03
C SER A 200 -3.41 2.13 15.93
N ALA A 201 -2.41 1.52 15.30
CA ALA A 201 -2.59 0.50 14.25
C ALA A 201 -3.42 -0.71 14.73
N ALA A 202 -3.32 -1.07 16.01
CA ALA A 202 -4.10 -2.16 16.61
C ALA A 202 -5.62 -1.91 16.64
N SER A 203 -6.07 -0.70 16.32
CA SER A 203 -7.50 -0.33 16.25
C SER A 203 -8.00 -0.02 14.83
N MET A 204 -7.14 -0.03 13.81
CA MET A 204 -7.48 0.45 12.46
C MET A 204 -8.00 -0.67 11.54
N PRO A 205 -9.32 -0.85 11.34
CA PRO A 205 -9.84 -1.89 10.46
C PRO A 205 -9.32 -1.82 9.02
N GLY A 206 -9.01 -0.62 8.50
CA GLY A 206 -8.39 -0.46 7.19
C GLY A 206 -7.07 -1.23 7.03
N LEU A 207 -6.21 -1.21 8.06
CA LEU A 207 -4.97 -1.98 8.07
C LEU A 207 -5.22 -3.50 8.15
N PHE A 208 -6.16 -3.92 8.99
CA PHE A 208 -6.53 -5.33 9.10
C PHE A 208 -7.12 -5.87 7.79
N ASN A 209 -7.86 -5.06 7.04
CA ASN A 209 -8.39 -5.40 5.72
C ASN A 209 -7.30 -5.53 4.63
N LEU A 210 -6.06 -5.14 4.90
CA LEU A 210 -4.93 -5.25 3.98
C LEU A 210 -3.95 -6.37 4.37
N LEU A 211 -4.20 -7.10 5.46
CA LEU A 211 -3.46 -8.33 5.77
C LEU A 211 -3.58 -9.33 4.62
N VAL A 212 -2.54 -10.13 4.40
CA VAL A 212 -2.60 -11.27 3.49
C VAL A 212 -3.89 -12.07 3.73
N ALA A 213 -4.66 -12.26 2.67
CA ALA A 213 -5.94 -12.97 2.72
C ALA A 213 -5.80 -14.35 3.38
N PRO A 214 -6.89 -14.90 3.94
CA PRO A 214 -6.91 -16.28 4.44
C PRO A 214 -6.38 -17.26 3.39
N ARG A 215 -5.73 -18.34 3.84
CA ARG A 215 -5.01 -19.29 2.99
C ARG A 215 -5.85 -19.82 1.82
N GLU A 216 -7.13 -20.07 2.07
CA GLU A 216 -8.13 -20.56 1.12
C GLU A 216 -8.55 -19.53 0.06
N TYR A 217 -8.28 -18.25 0.28
CA TYR A 217 -8.58 -17.17 -0.66
C TYR A 217 -7.33 -16.62 -1.34
N TRP A 218 -6.14 -16.88 -0.82
CA TRP A 218 -4.88 -16.43 -1.42
C TRP A 218 -4.64 -17.07 -2.81
N PRO A 219 -4.27 -16.27 -3.84
CA PRO A 219 -3.97 -16.83 -5.16
C PRO A 219 -2.66 -17.62 -5.17
N THR A 220 -2.76 -18.94 -5.17
CA THR A 220 -1.63 -19.86 -5.34
C THR A 220 -1.37 -20.25 -6.79
N ARG A 221 -2.28 -19.92 -7.70
CA ARG A 221 -2.14 -20.17 -9.14
C ARG A 221 -2.08 -18.86 -9.88
N VAL A 222 -1.03 -18.70 -10.69
CA VAL A 222 -0.85 -17.57 -11.60
C VAL A 222 -1.10 -18.09 -13.02
N PRO A 223 -1.99 -17.46 -13.82
CA PRO A 223 -2.21 -17.89 -15.20
C PRO A 223 -0.91 -17.97 -16.01
N GLY A 224 -0.75 -18.99 -16.86
CA GLY A 224 0.48 -19.16 -17.65
C GLY A 224 1.72 -19.62 -16.86
N LEU A 225 1.66 -19.74 -15.53
CA LEU A 225 2.73 -20.34 -14.73
C LEU A 225 2.42 -21.82 -14.43
N ASP A 226 3.30 -22.72 -14.86
CA ASP A 226 3.21 -24.16 -14.57
C ASP A 226 3.80 -24.50 -13.19
N ALA A 227 3.36 -23.79 -12.16
CA ALA A 227 3.75 -24.03 -10.78
C ALA A 227 2.61 -23.63 -9.83
N THR A 228 2.52 -24.33 -8.69
CA THR A 228 1.76 -23.84 -7.54
C THR A 228 2.67 -22.96 -6.72
N LEU A 229 2.16 -21.82 -6.30
CA LEU A 229 2.83 -20.91 -5.39
C LEU A 229 2.33 -21.09 -3.97
N LYS A 230 3.21 -20.79 -3.05
CA LYS A 230 3.15 -21.20 -1.66
C LYS A 230 2.55 -20.03 -0.85
N TYR A 231 1.67 -20.29 0.12
CA TYR A 231 1.02 -19.24 0.93
C TYR A 231 2.03 -18.41 1.75
N PRO A 232 2.00 -17.05 1.74
CA PRO A 232 3.04 -16.22 2.36
C PRO A 232 3.28 -16.47 3.86
N VAL A 233 2.29 -16.92 4.62
CA VAL A 233 2.46 -17.25 6.05
C VAL A 233 2.87 -18.72 6.17
N ARG A 234 4.16 -18.95 6.50
CA ARG A 234 4.83 -20.25 6.33
C ARG A 234 4.72 -21.17 7.55
N THR A 235 4.57 -20.60 8.73
CA THR A 235 4.62 -21.34 10.00
C THR A 235 3.30 -22.00 10.41
N GLY A 236 2.27 -21.93 9.55
CA GLY A 236 0.99 -22.61 9.74
C GLY A 236 0.01 -21.94 10.70
N GLN A 237 0.42 -20.87 11.39
CA GLN A 237 -0.49 -20.03 12.16
C GLN A 237 -1.47 -19.31 11.25
N ASP A 238 -2.67 -19.13 11.76
CA ASP A 238 -3.72 -18.36 11.11
C ASP A 238 -3.67 -16.90 11.55
N LEU A 239 -3.36 -15.98 10.63
CA LEU A 239 -3.36 -14.54 10.92
C LEU A 239 -4.73 -14.04 11.41
N TYR A 240 -5.82 -14.77 11.14
CA TYR A 240 -7.17 -14.44 11.54
C TYR A 240 -7.58 -15.03 12.90
N SER A 241 -6.63 -15.62 13.61
CA SER A 241 -6.76 -16.02 15.01
C SER A 241 -6.04 -15.05 15.94
N ALA A 242 -6.70 -14.57 17.00
CA ALA A 242 -6.07 -13.68 17.98
C ALA A 242 -4.82 -14.29 18.63
N GLY A 243 -4.75 -15.61 18.79
CA GLY A 243 -3.59 -16.31 19.36
C GLY A 243 -2.32 -16.23 18.51
N SER A 244 -2.43 -15.78 17.25
CA SER A 244 -1.31 -15.59 16.34
C SER A 244 -0.64 -14.22 16.48
N TRP A 245 -1.07 -13.39 17.43
CA TRP A 245 -0.60 -12.02 17.58
C TRP A 245 0.09 -11.79 18.92
N THR A 246 1.15 -10.97 18.91
CA THR A 246 1.93 -10.63 20.12
C THR A 246 1.72 -9.20 20.59
N ASN A 247 1.15 -8.33 19.75
CA ASN A 247 0.82 -6.97 20.13
C ASN A 247 -0.18 -6.93 21.30
N PRO A 248 0.20 -6.35 22.47
CA PRO A 248 -0.64 -6.32 23.67
C PRO A 248 -1.73 -5.25 23.64
N TYR A 249 -1.73 -4.36 22.66
CA TYR A 249 -2.71 -3.30 22.54
C TYR A 249 -4.00 -3.81 21.90
N ARG A 250 -5.13 -3.32 22.41
CA ARG A 250 -6.48 -3.53 21.85
C ARG A 250 -6.88 -4.98 21.70
N LEU A 251 -6.55 -5.81 22.70
CA LEU A 251 -6.97 -7.21 22.76
C LEU A 251 -8.50 -7.35 22.69
N ASP A 252 -9.24 -6.38 23.22
CA ASP A 252 -10.70 -6.25 23.14
C ASP A 252 -11.23 -6.16 21.70
N LEU A 253 -10.48 -5.52 20.80
CA LEU A 253 -10.87 -5.35 19.39
C LEU A 253 -10.31 -6.42 18.45
N ARG A 254 -9.30 -7.18 18.89
CA ARG A 254 -8.52 -8.10 18.04
C ARG A 254 -9.43 -9.07 17.27
N ASP A 255 -10.23 -9.84 17.99
CA ASP A 255 -11.13 -10.83 17.39
C ASP A 255 -12.18 -10.19 16.47
N PRO A 256 -12.90 -9.12 16.88
CA PRO A 256 -13.81 -8.40 15.99
C PRO A 256 -13.16 -7.90 14.70
N LEU A 257 -11.96 -7.30 14.76
CA LEU A 257 -11.24 -6.77 13.60
C LEU A 257 -10.81 -7.89 12.64
N LEU A 258 -10.28 -9.00 13.18
CA LEU A 258 -9.89 -10.16 12.39
C LEU A 258 -11.09 -10.81 11.71
N ARG A 259 -12.20 -11.03 12.42
CA ARG A 259 -13.44 -11.58 11.83
C ARG A 259 -14.02 -10.66 10.76
N PHE A 260 -13.99 -9.35 10.99
CA PHE A 260 -14.44 -8.36 10.01
C PHE A 260 -13.59 -8.42 8.74
N SER A 261 -12.27 -8.49 8.88
CA SER A 261 -11.34 -8.64 7.76
C SER A 261 -11.53 -9.94 6.98
N TYR A 262 -11.64 -11.07 7.69
CA TYR A 262 -11.93 -12.38 7.09
C TYR A 262 -13.23 -12.34 6.25
N SER A 263 -14.30 -11.78 6.84
CA SER A 263 -15.60 -11.65 6.16
C SER A 263 -15.52 -10.75 4.93
N GLY A 264 -14.65 -9.73 4.97
CA GLY A 264 -14.32 -8.86 3.84
C GLY A 264 -13.75 -9.63 2.65
N TYR A 265 -12.77 -10.51 2.91
CA TYR A 265 -12.16 -11.37 1.89
C TYR A 265 -13.12 -12.43 1.36
N GLN A 266 -13.89 -13.08 2.24
CA GLN A 266 -14.89 -14.07 1.83
C GLN A 266 -15.90 -13.45 0.84
N PHE A 267 -16.44 -12.27 1.17
CA PHE A 267 -17.36 -11.57 0.27
C PHE A 267 -16.69 -11.20 -1.06
N THR A 268 -15.49 -10.62 -1.01
CA THR A 268 -14.76 -10.19 -2.21
C THR A 268 -14.47 -11.38 -3.11
N ARG A 269 -14.09 -12.53 -2.54
CA ARG A 269 -13.84 -13.77 -3.28
C ARG A 269 -15.06 -14.25 -4.06
N VAL A 270 -16.24 -14.20 -3.44
CA VAL A 270 -17.51 -14.63 -4.07
C VAL A 270 -17.87 -13.74 -5.25
N GLN A 271 -17.59 -12.44 -5.17
CA GLN A 271 -18.02 -11.45 -6.16
C GLN A 271 -16.95 -11.06 -7.20
N ALA A 272 -15.67 -11.32 -6.92
CA ALA A 272 -14.55 -10.88 -7.76
C ALA A 272 -14.66 -11.32 -9.23
N GLN A 273 -15.10 -12.56 -9.46
CA GLN A 273 -15.28 -13.08 -10.81
C GLN A 273 -16.40 -12.37 -11.57
N ASP A 274 -17.51 -12.06 -10.89
CA ASP A 274 -18.60 -11.29 -11.49
C ASP A 274 -18.15 -9.87 -11.84
N VAL A 275 -17.44 -9.19 -10.94
CA VAL A 275 -16.86 -7.87 -11.20
C VAL A 275 -15.93 -7.92 -12.41
N ALA A 276 -15.01 -8.89 -12.45
CA ALA A 276 -14.08 -9.06 -13.55
C ALA A 276 -14.80 -9.26 -14.89
N GLN A 277 -15.84 -10.09 -14.94
CA GLN A 277 -16.63 -10.33 -16.14
C GLN A 277 -17.36 -9.07 -16.62
N ARG A 278 -17.92 -8.29 -15.69
CA ARG A 278 -18.66 -7.06 -16.02
C ARG A 278 -17.76 -5.95 -16.57
N PHE A 279 -16.52 -5.85 -16.08
CA PHE A 279 -15.66 -4.70 -16.36
C PHE A 279 -14.41 -5.01 -17.18
N ALA A 280 -14.16 -6.26 -17.58
CA ALA A 280 -12.93 -6.67 -18.29
C ALA A 280 -12.52 -5.74 -19.45
N SER A 281 -13.46 -5.34 -20.31
CA SER A 281 -13.19 -4.46 -21.47
C SER A 281 -12.93 -2.99 -21.12
N ARG A 282 -13.06 -2.63 -19.84
CA ARG A 282 -12.92 -1.28 -19.29
C ARG A 282 -11.84 -1.18 -18.22
N THR A 283 -11.17 -2.28 -17.90
CA THR A 283 -10.20 -2.37 -16.82
C THR A 283 -8.78 -2.56 -17.33
N VAL A 284 -7.88 -1.75 -16.80
CA VAL A 284 -6.43 -1.95 -16.86
C VAL A 284 -5.91 -2.12 -15.42
N VAL A 285 -4.99 -3.05 -15.23
CA VAL A 285 -4.26 -3.24 -13.97
C VAL A 285 -2.77 -3.01 -14.23
N ILE A 286 -2.21 -2.03 -13.56
CA ILE A 286 -0.78 -1.69 -13.56
C ILE A 286 -0.17 -2.18 -12.24
N VAL A 287 0.84 -3.03 -12.33
CA VAL A 287 1.58 -3.56 -11.17
C VAL A 287 3.03 -3.09 -11.21
N GLY A 288 3.70 -3.00 -10.07
CA GLY A 288 5.15 -2.87 -10.01
C GLY A 288 5.81 -4.25 -9.87
N LEU A 289 7.01 -4.40 -10.42
CA LEU A 289 7.85 -5.58 -10.27
C LEU A 289 9.28 -5.17 -9.86
N ASN A 290 10.12 -6.17 -9.59
CA ASN A 290 11.53 -6.00 -9.27
C ASN A 290 11.82 -5.28 -7.95
N GLY A 291 10.89 -5.33 -6.99
CA GLY A 291 11.07 -4.82 -5.64
C GLY A 291 11.66 -5.83 -4.64
N LYS A 292 11.94 -5.34 -3.43
CA LYS A 292 12.32 -6.11 -2.23
C LYS A 292 11.08 -6.50 -1.41
N THR A 293 10.07 -7.01 -2.08
CA THR A 293 8.76 -7.34 -1.51
C THR A 293 8.86 -8.42 -0.44
N GLU A 294 8.15 -8.29 0.68
CA GLU A 294 8.02 -9.38 1.65
C GLU A 294 7.23 -10.55 1.06
N TYR A 295 7.82 -11.75 1.06
CA TYR A 295 7.26 -12.95 0.43
C TYR A 295 6.98 -14.10 1.40
N ALA A 296 7.55 -14.04 2.60
CA ALA A 296 7.34 -15.02 3.64
C ALA A 296 7.26 -14.38 5.03
N ALA A 297 6.33 -14.87 5.85
CA ALA A 297 6.21 -14.56 7.26
C ALA A 297 6.33 -15.83 8.08
N LEU A 298 7.23 -15.80 9.05
CA LEU A 298 7.51 -16.91 9.96
C LEU A 298 7.28 -16.44 11.40
N MET A 299 6.43 -17.15 12.14
CA MET A 299 6.26 -16.96 13.57
C MET A 299 7.36 -17.71 14.32
N GLY A 300 8.09 -17.02 15.18
CA GLY A 300 9.13 -17.60 16.03
C GLY A 300 9.13 -17.05 17.46
N PRO A 301 10.15 -17.39 18.26
CA PRO A 301 10.35 -16.80 19.57
C PRO A 301 10.44 -15.28 19.48
N GLY A 302 9.52 -14.57 20.14
CA GLY A 302 9.46 -13.10 20.13
C GLY A 302 8.63 -12.48 19.00
N GLY A 303 7.87 -13.28 18.24
CA GLY A 303 6.86 -12.80 17.30
C GLY A 303 7.18 -13.08 15.83
N TRP A 304 6.56 -12.31 14.95
CA TRP A 304 6.69 -12.47 13.51
C TRP A 304 8.03 -11.96 12.98
N THR A 305 8.57 -12.71 12.02
CA THR A 305 9.70 -12.34 11.16
C THR A 305 9.25 -12.29 9.71
N LEU A 306 9.59 -11.21 8.99
CA LEU A 306 9.25 -11.02 7.58
C LEU A 306 10.49 -11.14 6.70
N HIS A 307 10.40 -11.97 5.68
CA HIS A 307 11.48 -12.22 4.72
C HIS A 307 11.14 -11.53 3.40
N SER A 308 12.07 -10.73 2.92
CA SER A 308 11.97 -10.03 1.63
C SER A 308 12.50 -10.90 0.51
N GLN A 309 12.04 -10.68 -0.72
CA GLN A 309 12.57 -11.38 -1.89
C GLN A 309 14.10 -11.32 -1.89
N PRO A 310 14.83 -12.42 -2.10
CA PRO A 310 16.27 -12.37 -2.37
C PRO A 310 16.54 -11.73 -3.74
N PRO A 311 17.80 -11.40 -4.06
CA PRO A 311 18.18 -11.05 -5.43
C PRO A 311 17.72 -12.16 -6.39
N PRO A 312 17.04 -11.82 -7.50
CA PRO A 312 16.58 -12.82 -8.44
C PRO A 312 17.76 -13.45 -9.18
N ALA A 313 17.54 -14.61 -9.80
CA ALA A 313 18.50 -15.22 -10.72
C ALA A 313 18.92 -14.23 -11.83
N GLN A 314 20.11 -14.43 -12.39
CA GLN A 314 20.65 -13.53 -13.41
C GLN A 314 19.69 -13.36 -14.60
N GLY A 315 19.31 -12.12 -14.89
CA GLY A 315 18.38 -11.78 -15.97
C GLY A 315 16.90 -11.90 -15.62
N MET A 316 16.56 -12.30 -14.40
CA MET A 316 15.18 -12.42 -13.91
C MET A 316 14.80 -11.24 -13.02
N LEU A 317 13.49 -11.08 -12.79
CA LEU A 317 12.89 -10.02 -11.98
C LEU A 317 12.42 -10.57 -10.63
N SER A 318 12.55 -9.80 -9.55
CA SER A 318 11.86 -10.12 -8.30
C SER A 318 10.34 -9.93 -8.43
N ASN A 319 9.58 -10.78 -7.75
CA ASN A 319 8.12 -10.65 -7.68
C ASN A 319 7.68 -9.50 -6.76
N GLY A 320 6.87 -8.59 -7.31
CA GLY A 320 6.22 -7.50 -6.59
C GLY A 320 7.00 -6.18 -6.56
N ASP A 321 6.39 -5.18 -5.94
CA ASP A 321 6.77 -3.76 -6.04
C ASP A 321 7.45 -3.20 -4.78
N GLY A 322 7.89 -4.07 -3.86
CA GLY A 322 8.44 -3.67 -2.56
C GLY A 322 7.41 -3.56 -1.44
N THR A 323 6.13 -3.87 -1.71
CA THR A 323 5.09 -3.99 -0.66
C THR A 323 4.06 -5.07 -1.01
N VAL A 324 3.65 -5.15 -2.27
CA VAL A 324 2.61 -6.06 -2.76
C VAL A 324 3.23 -7.06 -3.72
N LEU A 325 3.06 -8.35 -3.41
CA LEU A 325 3.40 -9.43 -4.34
C LEU A 325 2.42 -9.41 -5.51
N PHE A 326 2.89 -9.73 -6.72
CA PHE A 326 2.05 -9.70 -7.92
C PHE A 326 0.77 -10.56 -7.77
N GLN A 327 0.86 -11.72 -7.12
CA GLN A 327 -0.30 -12.59 -6.91
C GLN A 327 -1.45 -11.86 -6.18
N SER A 328 -1.13 -10.92 -5.30
CA SER A 328 -2.13 -10.15 -4.57
C SER A 328 -2.93 -9.18 -5.46
N SER A 329 -2.38 -8.79 -6.61
CA SER A 329 -3.06 -7.94 -7.59
C SER A 329 -3.90 -8.71 -8.61
N LEU A 330 -3.85 -10.05 -8.60
CA LEU A 330 -4.65 -10.86 -9.51
C LEU A 330 -6.13 -10.84 -9.11
N LEU A 331 -7.02 -10.59 -10.07
CA LEU A 331 -8.46 -10.64 -9.87
C LEU A 331 -8.99 -11.88 -10.60
N PRO A 332 -9.57 -12.85 -9.90
CA PRO A 332 -10.13 -14.05 -10.51
C PRO A 332 -11.09 -13.71 -11.65
N GLY A 333 -10.89 -14.32 -12.82
CA GLY A 333 -11.73 -14.11 -14.00
C GLY A 333 -11.38 -12.89 -14.85
N LEU A 334 -10.45 -12.02 -14.41
CA LEU A 334 -9.99 -10.90 -15.23
C LEU A 334 -9.00 -11.43 -16.29
N PRO A 335 -9.18 -11.11 -17.58
CA PRO A 335 -8.24 -11.52 -18.61
C PRO A 335 -6.82 -11.02 -18.32
N THR A 336 -5.82 -11.86 -18.58
CA THR A 336 -4.41 -11.52 -18.37
C THR A 336 -3.95 -10.35 -19.24
N THR A 337 -4.62 -10.11 -20.37
CA THR A 337 -4.40 -8.95 -21.26
C THR A 337 -4.71 -7.60 -20.60
N CYS A 338 -5.42 -7.58 -19.47
CA CYS A 338 -5.66 -6.36 -18.69
C CYS A 338 -4.42 -5.94 -17.87
N TYR A 339 -3.43 -6.82 -17.70
CA TYR A 339 -2.31 -6.61 -16.78
C TYR A 339 -1.06 -6.10 -17.49
N HIS A 340 -0.48 -5.05 -16.93
CA HIS A 340 0.75 -4.41 -17.39
C HIS A 340 1.65 -4.16 -16.18
N ALA A 341 2.97 -4.28 -16.36
CA ALA A 341 3.95 -4.08 -15.31
C ALA A 341 4.85 -2.88 -15.60
N TYR A 342 5.06 -2.06 -14.57
CA TYR A 342 6.24 -1.21 -14.49
C TYR A 342 7.41 -2.04 -13.97
N VAL A 343 8.51 -2.04 -14.71
CA VAL A 343 9.74 -2.76 -14.35
C VAL A 343 10.87 -1.73 -14.27
N PRO A 344 11.36 -1.38 -13.07
CA PRO A 344 12.50 -0.50 -12.96
C PRO A 344 13.77 -1.19 -13.51
N PRO A 345 14.70 -0.41 -14.11
CA PRO A 345 15.91 -0.96 -14.74
C PRO A 345 16.88 -1.59 -13.72
N VAL A 346 16.73 -1.20 -12.45
CA VAL A 346 17.43 -1.80 -11.31
C VAL A 346 16.40 -2.21 -10.27
N ARG A 347 16.79 -3.13 -9.40
CA ARG A 347 15.94 -3.61 -8.32
C ARG A 347 15.60 -2.47 -7.36
N GLU A 348 14.34 -2.04 -7.34
CA GLU A 348 13.87 -0.87 -6.59
C GLU A 348 12.41 -1.06 -6.15
N ASP A 349 12.09 -0.58 -4.95
CA ASP A 349 10.72 -0.57 -4.45
C ASP A 349 9.95 0.59 -5.10
N SER A 350 8.91 0.26 -5.86
CA SER A 350 8.13 1.24 -6.60
C SER A 350 6.73 1.44 -6.03
N HIS A 351 6.27 0.60 -5.09
CA HIS A 351 4.86 0.54 -4.64
C HIS A 351 4.29 1.93 -4.41
N SER A 352 4.93 2.67 -3.51
CA SER A 352 4.44 3.95 -3.08
C SER A 352 4.41 4.90 -4.30
N ASN A 353 5.52 5.11 -4.98
CA ASN A 353 5.61 6.16 -6.00
C ASN A 353 5.06 5.74 -7.37
N LEU A 354 4.48 4.54 -7.51
CA LEU A 354 4.14 3.93 -8.79
C LEU A 354 3.31 4.86 -9.67
N VAL A 355 2.31 5.53 -9.09
CA VAL A 355 1.38 6.40 -9.82
C VAL A 355 1.98 7.74 -10.27
N ASN A 356 3.14 8.12 -9.76
CA ASN A 356 3.85 9.34 -10.19
C ASN A 356 4.94 9.04 -11.22
N LEU A 357 5.13 7.78 -11.61
CA LEU A 357 6.13 7.43 -12.60
C LEU A 357 5.64 7.86 -13.99
N PRO A 358 6.48 8.53 -14.81
CA PRO A 358 6.08 9.03 -16.12
C PRO A 358 5.44 7.95 -17.01
N GLU A 359 5.98 6.73 -17.00
CA GLU A 359 5.48 5.59 -17.76
C GLU A 359 4.08 5.18 -17.30
N VAL A 360 3.84 5.17 -15.99
CA VAL A 360 2.54 4.82 -15.39
C VAL A 360 1.51 5.92 -15.64
N ILE A 361 1.91 7.19 -15.54
CA ILE A 361 1.08 8.34 -15.88
C ILE A 361 0.65 8.26 -17.34
N ASN A 362 1.61 8.06 -18.26
CA ASN A 362 1.35 7.96 -19.68
C ASN A 362 0.42 6.77 -20.00
N ALA A 363 0.69 5.60 -19.41
CA ALA A 363 -0.18 4.43 -19.53
C ALA A 363 -1.60 4.70 -19.03
N THR A 364 -1.73 5.38 -17.89
CA THR A 364 -3.02 5.70 -17.31
C THR A 364 -3.82 6.62 -18.23
N LEU A 365 -3.20 7.70 -18.73
CA LEU A 365 -3.84 8.61 -19.68
C LEU A 365 -4.25 7.90 -20.98
N THR A 366 -3.38 7.04 -21.51
CA THR A 366 -3.65 6.22 -22.70
C THR A 366 -4.83 5.27 -22.46
N ALA A 367 -4.87 4.60 -21.30
CA ALA A 367 -5.97 3.71 -20.91
C ALA A 367 -7.29 4.47 -20.74
N LEU A 368 -7.25 5.67 -20.16
CA LEU A 368 -8.42 6.53 -20.01
C LEU A 368 -8.97 7.01 -21.36
N ALA A 369 -8.10 7.24 -22.34
CA ALA A 369 -8.50 7.53 -23.73
C ALA A 369 -9.05 6.30 -24.47
N GLY A 370 -8.80 5.09 -23.95
CA GLY A 370 -9.21 3.83 -24.57
C GLY A 370 -8.25 3.32 -25.64
N ASP A 371 -7.01 3.84 -25.66
CA ASP A 371 -5.98 3.50 -26.62
C ASP A 371 -5.14 2.29 -26.18
N SER A 372 -4.36 1.75 -27.12
CA SER A 372 -3.43 0.64 -26.85
C SER A 372 -2.25 1.07 -26.00
N LEU A 373 -1.89 0.26 -25.00
CA LEU A 373 -0.75 0.51 -24.10
C LEU A 373 0.62 0.09 -24.68
N ALA A 374 0.68 -0.36 -25.93
CA ALA A 374 1.91 -0.88 -26.54
C ALA A 374 3.09 0.13 -26.53
N SER A 375 2.80 1.44 -26.57
CA SER A 375 3.81 2.52 -26.53
C SER A 375 3.95 3.18 -25.16
N SER A 376 3.33 2.63 -24.12
CA SER A 376 3.33 3.23 -22.78
C SER A 376 4.66 3.08 -22.02
N GLY A 377 5.50 2.12 -22.45
CA GLY A 377 6.70 1.71 -21.73
C GLY A 377 6.44 0.65 -20.66
N LEU A 378 5.17 0.28 -20.40
CA LEU A 378 4.84 -0.84 -19.53
C LEU A 378 4.97 -2.18 -20.27
N VAL A 379 5.37 -3.21 -19.53
CA VAL A 379 5.54 -4.57 -20.04
C VAL A 379 4.19 -5.30 -19.95
N PRO A 380 3.66 -5.93 -21.01
CA PRO A 380 2.41 -6.67 -20.93
C PRO A 380 2.58 -8.00 -20.20
N TYR A 381 1.49 -8.55 -19.67
CA TYR A 381 1.47 -9.81 -18.90
C TYR A 381 2.21 -10.97 -19.55
N ALA A 382 1.96 -11.19 -20.85
CA ALA A 382 2.52 -12.31 -21.59
C ALA A 382 4.06 -12.32 -21.54
N ASP A 383 4.67 -11.15 -21.39
CA ASP A 383 6.12 -11.00 -21.36
C ASP A 383 6.65 -11.05 -19.92
N PHE A 384 6.03 -10.32 -18.98
CA PHE A 384 6.61 -10.22 -17.63
C PHE A 384 6.40 -11.47 -16.76
N VAL A 385 5.34 -12.26 -16.97
CA VAL A 385 5.02 -13.38 -16.07
C VAL A 385 6.13 -14.44 -16.08
N HIS A 386 6.77 -14.63 -17.23
CA HIS A 386 7.89 -15.56 -17.42
C HIS A 386 9.26 -14.95 -17.09
N ALA A 387 9.33 -13.62 -16.94
CA ALA A 387 10.55 -12.91 -16.52
C ALA A 387 10.72 -12.87 -14.99
N ILE A 388 9.67 -13.18 -14.23
CA ILE A 388 9.73 -13.22 -12.77
C ILE A 388 10.44 -14.50 -12.30
N ASP A 389 11.38 -14.35 -11.37
CA ASP A 389 11.95 -15.46 -10.62
C ASP A 389 10.94 -15.93 -9.56
N TRP A 390 10.36 -17.11 -9.79
CA TRP A 390 9.39 -17.76 -8.90
C TRP A 390 10.03 -18.80 -7.97
N SER A 391 11.35 -18.97 -8.03
CA SER A 391 12.05 -20.10 -7.39
C SER A 391 12.00 -20.08 -5.87
N HIS A 392 11.60 -18.98 -5.24
CA HIS A 392 11.47 -18.87 -3.78
C HIS A 392 10.03 -19.01 -3.28
N GLU A 393 9.04 -18.83 -4.16
CA GLU A 393 7.62 -18.95 -3.82
C GLU A 393 6.96 -20.20 -4.39
N ALA A 394 7.64 -20.98 -5.23
CA ALA A 394 7.14 -22.26 -5.68
C ALA A 394 6.91 -23.22 -4.50
N GLU A 395 5.91 -24.08 -4.63
CA GLU A 395 5.51 -25.03 -3.57
C GLU A 395 6.66 -25.96 -3.15
N GLN A 396 7.56 -26.29 -4.07
CA GLN A 396 8.71 -27.16 -3.84
C GLN A 396 9.93 -26.45 -3.22
N SER A 397 9.93 -25.12 -3.18
CA SER A 397 11.07 -24.34 -2.67
C SER A 397 11.29 -24.62 -1.18
N PRO A 398 12.52 -24.57 -0.67
CA PRO A 398 12.74 -24.61 0.78
C PRO A 398 12.14 -23.37 1.46
N GLU A 399 11.73 -23.51 2.73
CA GLU A 399 11.43 -22.33 3.55
C GLU A 399 12.72 -21.55 3.83
N PRO A 400 12.68 -20.20 3.89
CA PRO A 400 13.85 -19.43 4.28
C PRO A 400 14.27 -19.81 5.69
N GLY A 401 15.58 -19.91 5.90
CA GLY A 401 16.14 -20.04 7.24
C GLY A 401 15.80 -18.83 8.11
N PRO A 402 15.90 -18.94 9.46
CA PRO A 402 15.46 -17.89 10.39
C PRO A 402 16.11 -16.51 10.18
N THR A 403 17.29 -16.49 9.56
CA THR A 403 18.10 -15.29 9.35
C THR A 403 18.31 -14.95 7.87
N GLU A 404 17.72 -15.73 6.97
CA GLU A 404 17.87 -15.55 5.53
C GLU A 404 16.92 -14.49 5.00
N HIS A 405 17.33 -13.80 3.92
CA HIS A 405 16.48 -12.89 3.16
C HIS A 405 15.82 -11.77 4.00
N LEU A 406 16.45 -11.39 5.11
CA LEU A 406 15.97 -10.32 5.96
C LEU A 406 16.33 -8.96 5.36
N GLY A 407 15.46 -7.96 5.53
CA GLY A 407 15.84 -6.55 5.35
C GLY A 407 16.71 -6.06 6.51
N TYR A 408 17.34 -4.89 6.36
CA TYR A 408 18.16 -4.28 7.42
C TYR A 408 17.40 -4.09 8.74
N LEU A 409 16.18 -3.53 8.66
CA LEU A 409 15.32 -3.33 9.82
C LEU A 409 14.96 -4.66 10.48
N GLU A 410 14.72 -5.71 9.69
CA GLU A 410 14.37 -7.02 10.23
C GLU A 410 15.54 -7.72 10.89
N ARG A 411 16.76 -7.60 10.34
CA ARG A 411 17.99 -8.02 11.02
C ARG A 411 18.16 -7.31 12.37
N ALA A 412 17.95 -5.99 12.41
CA ALA A 412 18.03 -5.22 13.65
C ALA A 412 17.02 -5.72 14.71
N ARG A 413 15.80 -6.06 14.31
CA ARG A 413 14.80 -6.64 15.23
C ARG A 413 15.19 -8.02 15.73
N LEU A 414 15.62 -8.89 14.83
CA LEU A 414 15.98 -10.25 15.21
C LEU A 414 17.17 -10.25 16.19
N ARG A 415 18.13 -9.33 15.99
CA ARG A 415 19.22 -9.07 16.95
C ARG A 415 18.73 -8.64 18.33
N ALA A 416 17.69 -7.81 18.42
CA ALA A 416 17.13 -7.38 19.70
C ALA A 416 16.41 -8.52 20.46
N ARG A 417 16.01 -9.58 19.75
CA ARG A 417 15.29 -10.75 20.31
C ARG A 417 16.19 -11.95 20.59
N LEU A 418 17.33 -12.06 19.88
CA LEU A 418 18.25 -13.20 19.99
C LEU A 418 19.54 -12.82 20.75
N PRO A 419 20.08 -13.71 21.61
CA PRO A 419 21.41 -13.54 22.18
C PRO A 419 22.50 -13.42 21.11
N LEU A 420 23.55 -12.61 21.37
CA LEU A 420 24.68 -12.40 20.45
C LEU A 420 25.31 -13.71 19.93
N ALA A 421 25.40 -14.73 20.78
CA ALA A 421 25.93 -16.05 20.43
C ALA A 421 25.12 -16.77 19.33
N GLN A 422 23.89 -16.33 19.05
CA GLN A 422 22.99 -16.90 18.05
C GLN A 422 22.92 -16.05 16.76
N TRP A 423 23.64 -14.94 16.68
CA TRP A 423 23.52 -14.02 15.54
C TRP A 423 24.07 -14.64 14.24
N GLY A 424 25.13 -15.44 14.34
CA GLY A 424 25.81 -15.98 13.16
C GLY A 424 26.23 -14.90 12.15
N PRO A 425 26.79 -15.27 10.99
CA PRO A 425 27.26 -14.29 10.00
C PRO A 425 26.15 -13.45 9.36
N SER A 426 24.91 -13.96 9.34
CA SER A 426 23.75 -13.33 8.71
C SER A 426 23.10 -12.21 9.54
N LEU A 427 23.33 -12.18 10.85
CA LEU A 427 22.85 -11.11 11.75
C LEU A 427 24.00 -10.27 12.30
N ASP A 428 25.26 -10.61 12.02
CA ASP A 428 26.38 -9.76 12.36
C ASP A 428 26.23 -8.41 11.63
N PRO A 429 26.32 -7.25 12.31
CA PRO A 429 26.42 -5.96 11.61
C PRO A 429 27.53 -5.93 10.55
N GLY A 430 28.58 -6.75 10.72
CA GLY A 430 29.70 -6.82 9.79
C GLY A 430 29.34 -7.41 8.41
N GLY A 431 29.71 -6.67 7.34
CA GLY A 431 29.58 -7.15 5.96
C GLY A 431 29.38 -6.02 4.94
N ASN A 432 28.68 -6.33 3.85
CA ASN A 432 28.23 -5.34 2.86
C ASN A 432 27.28 -4.30 3.46
N ASP A 433 26.59 -4.62 4.56
CA ASP A 433 25.63 -3.74 5.24
C ASP A 433 26.29 -2.61 6.03
N ASP A 434 27.28 -2.88 6.90
CA ASP A 434 28.05 -1.82 7.56
C ASP A 434 28.82 -0.97 6.54
N ARG A 435 29.39 -1.61 5.51
CA ARG A 435 30.05 -0.88 4.41
C ARG A 435 29.07 -0.02 3.64
N LEU A 436 27.88 -0.53 3.32
CA LEU A 436 26.85 0.22 2.61
C LEU A 436 26.28 1.31 3.50
N PHE A 437 26.02 1.08 4.79
CA PHE A 437 25.55 2.09 5.74
C PHE A 437 26.58 3.22 5.88
N HIS A 438 27.85 2.90 6.13
CA HIS A 438 28.91 3.90 6.20
C HIS A 438 29.14 4.61 4.87
N ALA A 439 29.10 3.89 3.74
CA ALA A 439 29.26 4.49 2.42
C ALA A 439 28.04 5.34 2.03
N THR A 440 26.83 4.94 2.40
CA THR A 440 25.59 5.71 2.19
C THR A 440 25.61 6.95 3.06
N ARG A 441 26.04 6.87 4.32
CA ARG A 441 26.23 8.02 5.21
C ARG A 441 27.30 8.99 4.68
N GLN A 442 28.43 8.49 4.18
CA GLN A 442 29.46 9.32 3.56
C GLN A 442 28.98 9.99 2.27
N SER A 443 28.31 9.24 1.39
CA SER A 443 27.72 9.80 0.16
C SER A 443 26.61 10.80 0.47
N ALA A 444 25.81 10.56 1.51
CA ALA A 444 24.82 11.53 1.98
C ALA A 444 25.48 12.84 2.41
N PHE A 445 26.55 12.78 3.22
CA PHE A 445 27.32 13.98 3.57
C PHE A 445 27.91 14.70 2.37
N LYS A 446 28.41 13.97 1.36
CA LYS A 446 28.91 14.59 0.12
C LYS A 446 27.80 15.30 -0.65
N VAL A 447 26.61 14.70 -0.75
CA VAL A 447 25.45 15.33 -1.40
C VAL A 447 25.04 16.60 -0.65
N LEU A 448 25.04 16.57 0.68
CA LEU A 448 24.81 17.76 1.52
C LEU A 448 25.87 18.85 1.32
N GLN A 449 27.08 18.47 0.91
CA GLN A 449 28.17 19.38 0.56
C GLN A 449 28.16 19.80 -0.93
N GLY A 450 27.11 19.44 -1.69
CA GLY A 450 26.90 19.87 -3.07
C GLY A 450 27.25 18.83 -4.15
N ALA A 451 27.55 17.58 -3.78
CA ALA A 451 27.71 16.50 -4.77
C ALA A 451 26.37 16.09 -5.40
N ASP A 452 26.39 15.63 -6.65
CA ASP A 452 25.19 15.15 -7.34
C ASP A 452 24.67 13.83 -6.75
N LEU A 453 23.40 13.83 -6.37
CA LEU A 453 22.71 12.72 -5.72
C LEU A 453 22.69 11.44 -6.57
N ARG A 454 22.44 11.57 -7.88
CA ARG A 454 22.34 10.42 -8.79
C ARG A 454 23.70 9.77 -9.03
N THR A 455 24.73 10.59 -9.12
CA THR A 455 26.13 10.17 -9.28
C THR A 455 26.61 9.40 -8.04
N GLU A 456 26.37 9.94 -6.84
CA GLU A 456 26.75 9.25 -5.59
C GLU A 456 25.94 7.97 -5.36
N ALA A 457 24.67 7.94 -5.72
CA ALA A 457 23.88 6.72 -5.65
C ALA A 457 24.34 5.65 -6.66
N GLY A 458 24.65 6.06 -7.89
CA GLY A 458 25.25 5.20 -8.91
C GLY A 458 26.59 4.59 -8.45
N ARG A 459 27.41 5.37 -7.73
CA ARG A 459 28.68 4.90 -7.13
C ARG A 459 28.46 3.81 -6.07
N LEU A 460 27.36 3.89 -5.32
CA LEU A 460 26.98 2.92 -4.30
C LEU A 460 26.26 1.69 -4.86
N GLY A 461 25.87 1.72 -6.14
CA GLY A 461 25.00 0.69 -6.72
C GLY A 461 23.60 0.67 -6.09
N VAL A 462 23.14 1.81 -5.58
CA VAL A 462 21.80 2.00 -4.99
C VAL A 462 21.02 3.02 -5.79
N SER A 463 19.69 3.04 -5.66
CA SER A 463 18.89 4.07 -6.33
C SER A 463 19.17 5.44 -5.72
N TYR A 464 19.07 6.50 -6.53
CA TYR A 464 19.21 7.87 -6.03
C TYR A 464 18.12 8.21 -4.99
N ARG A 465 16.97 7.53 -5.06
CA ARG A 465 15.88 7.65 -4.08
C ARG A 465 16.27 7.00 -2.75
N PHE A 466 16.87 5.82 -2.76
CA PHE A 466 17.42 5.20 -1.56
C PHE A 466 18.41 6.13 -0.84
N LEU A 467 19.32 6.76 -1.60
CA LEU A 467 20.24 7.74 -1.03
C LEU A 467 19.53 9.03 -0.57
N ALA A 468 18.48 9.48 -1.28
CA ALA A 468 17.68 10.64 -0.90
C ALA A 468 16.91 10.42 0.41
N ASP A 469 16.30 9.25 0.57
CA ASP A 469 15.61 8.85 1.79
C ASP A 469 16.62 8.75 2.94
N HIS A 470 17.80 8.20 2.71
CA HIS A 470 18.85 8.15 3.73
C HIS A 470 19.43 9.54 4.10
N ILE A 471 19.54 10.46 3.15
CA ILE A 471 19.91 11.86 3.42
C ILE A 471 18.83 12.54 4.27
N ARG A 472 17.56 12.29 3.93
CA ARG A 472 16.41 12.75 4.71
C ARG A 472 16.52 12.24 6.15
N ASP A 473 16.76 10.94 6.32
CA ASP A 473 16.95 10.31 7.64
C ASP A 473 18.10 10.92 8.46
N LEU A 474 19.21 11.30 7.81
CA LEU A 474 20.39 11.89 8.47
C LEU A 474 20.21 13.36 8.85
N LEU A 475 19.49 14.13 8.04
CA LEU A 475 19.23 15.55 8.27
C LEU A 475 18.13 15.79 9.30
N LEU A 476 17.19 14.87 9.41
CA LEU A 476 15.99 15.07 10.20
C LEU A 476 16.20 15.36 11.68
N PRO A 477 17.09 14.64 12.39
CA PRO A 477 17.43 14.98 13.78
C PRO A 477 18.03 16.38 13.95
N VAL A 478 18.68 16.91 12.91
CA VAL A 478 19.28 18.25 12.91
C VAL A 478 18.23 19.34 12.59
N LEU A 479 17.19 18.98 11.84
CA LEU A 479 16.09 19.89 11.46
C LEU A 479 14.93 19.89 12.46
N SER A 480 14.75 18.81 13.22
CA SER A 480 13.67 18.67 14.20
C SER A 480 13.96 19.26 15.58
N GLY A 481 15.22 19.62 15.87
CA GLY A 481 15.63 20.23 17.15
C GLY A 481 15.75 19.24 18.29
#